data_AF-A0A1J4K2Y5-F1
#
_entry.id   AF-A0A1J4K2Y5-F1
#
_cell.length_a   1.000
_cell.length_b   1.000
_cell.length_c   1.000
_cell.angle_alpha   90.00
_cell.angle_beta   90.00
_cell.angle_gamma   90.00
#
_symmetry.space_group_name_H-M   'P 1'
#
loop_
_entity.id
_entity.type
_entity.pdbx_description
1 polymer ?
#
loop_
_entity_poly.entity_id
_entity_poly.type
_entity_poly.pdbx_seq_one_letter_code
_entity_poly.pdbx_strand_id
1 'polypeptide(L)'
;MGKAQRKRKMNKINIVVSQQRRHQRQQHMSTITQLRQRFVGLDPDLITSTKHPLETTSYMKNMLNPLQRAMVFCMNYCGGYASDDELEAFCSVYWKAIEAASDRRMGYAGLPNKRIFKIIFSIKKNGVPLFVPCPTDESKHGPYVPQQLFHDRIIDFLRIHQNGAKLSEIAENLEPFKNENGFFIDLETCERRVRATLFLYRHQGHVIFDEDQEVFILREHYQTRTAPSSTLPKFLIDLNINNMTPGQLYDEIKKRKNNLANSNSNSGNENQNNSKNSSNLNSNDENEQVNLEKKEKLNEDQE
;
A
#
# COMPACT_ATOMS: atom_id res chain seq x y z
N MET A 1 65.84 -14.94 -21.80
CA MET A 1 64.71 -15.62 -22.49
C MET A 1 64.61 -15.11 -23.93
N GLY A 2 64.77 -15.99 -24.92
CA GLY A 2 64.66 -15.61 -26.34
C GLY A 2 63.22 -15.26 -26.75
N LYS A 3 63.05 -14.40 -27.76
CA LYS A 3 61.73 -14.00 -28.31
C LYS A 3 60.84 -15.22 -28.64
N ALA A 4 61.44 -16.31 -29.13
CA ALA A 4 60.74 -17.56 -29.42
C ALA A 4 60.16 -18.26 -28.17
N GLN A 5 60.89 -18.27 -27.05
CA GLN A 5 60.41 -18.85 -25.78
C GLN A 5 59.20 -18.08 -25.23
N ARG A 6 59.24 -16.74 -25.31
CA ARG A 6 58.11 -15.88 -24.91
C ARG A 6 56.87 -16.13 -25.76
N LYS A 7 57.01 -16.26 -27.09
CA LYS A 7 55.90 -16.58 -28.01
C LYS A 7 55.26 -17.94 -27.70
N ARG A 8 56.08 -18.97 -27.45
CA ARG A 8 55.59 -20.31 -27.06
C ARG A 8 54.84 -20.28 -25.73
N LYS A 9 55.35 -19.54 -24.73
CA LYS A 9 54.67 -19.37 -23.44
C LYS A 9 53.32 -18.66 -23.58
N MET A 10 53.25 -17.58 -24.35
CA MET A 10 52.00 -16.86 -24.63
C MET A 10 50.97 -17.74 -25.35
N ASN A 11 51.39 -18.51 -26.36
CA ASN A 11 50.49 -19.43 -27.05
C ASN A 11 49.93 -20.50 -26.10
N LYS A 12 50.77 -21.07 -25.22
CA LYS A 12 50.31 -22.05 -24.22
C LYS A 12 49.26 -21.44 -23.28
N ILE A 13 49.48 -20.21 -22.80
CA ILE A 13 48.52 -19.49 -21.96
C ILE A 13 47.20 -19.28 -22.71
N ASN A 14 47.26 -18.80 -23.96
CA ASN A 14 46.06 -18.57 -24.78
C ASN A 14 45.25 -19.85 -25.02
N ILE A 15 45.92 -20.98 -25.26
CA ILE A 15 45.25 -22.28 -25.43
C ILE A 15 44.55 -22.71 -24.15
N VAL A 16 45.23 -22.64 -23.01
CA VAL A 16 44.65 -23.01 -21.70
C VAL A 16 43.45 -22.12 -21.36
N VAL A 17 43.57 -20.79 -21.54
CA VAL A 17 42.47 -19.84 -21.33
C VAL A 17 41.29 -20.13 -22.28
N SER A 18 41.56 -20.47 -23.54
CA SER A 18 40.51 -20.83 -24.50
C SER A 18 39.78 -22.12 -24.11
N GLN A 19 40.52 -23.15 -23.66
CA GLN A 19 39.93 -24.41 -23.19
C GLN A 19 39.10 -24.19 -21.93
N GLN A 20 39.60 -23.43 -20.96
CA GLN A 20 38.87 -23.08 -19.74
C GLN A 20 37.58 -22.33 -20.05
N ARG A 21 37.61 -21.34 -20.95
CA ARG A 21 36.40 -20.61 -21.40
C ARG A 21 35.40 -21.53 -22.08
N ARG A 22 35.86 -22.50 -22.90
CA ARG A 22 34.97 -23.48 -23.53
C ARG A 22 34.29 -24.36 -22.49
N HIS A 23 35.04 -24.83 -21.50
CA HIS A 23 34.49 -25.64 -20.41
C HIS A 23 33.46 -24.86 -19.58
N GLN A 24 33.77 -23.62 -19.18
CA GLN A 24 32.83 -22.74 -18.47
C GLN A 24 31.56 -22.48 -19.28
N ARG A 25 31.68 -22.28 -20.60
CA ARG A 25 30.51 -22.13 -21.49
C ARG A 25 29.67 -23.39 -21.55
N GLN A 26 30.28 -24.57 -21.60
CA GLN A 26 29.54 -25.85 -21.59
C GLN A 26 28.80 -26.07 -20.28
N GLN A 27 29.45 -25.77 -19.15
CA GLN A 27 28.81 -25.82 -17.82
C GLN A 27 27.64 -24.84 -17.75
N HIS A 28 27.86 -23.58 -18.14
CA HIS A 28 26.79 -22.56 -18.20
C HIS A 28 25.62 -23.00 -19.06
N MET A 29 25.86 -23.51 -20.28
CA MET A 29 24.80 -24.01 -21.16
C MET A 29 24.04 -25.19 -20.55
N SER A 30 24.73 -26.09 -19.84
CA SER A 30 24.08 -27.19 -19.12
C SER A 30 23.18 -26.67 -18.01
N THR A 31 23.66 -25.71 -17.20
CA THR A 31 22.88 -25.07 -16.14
C THR A 31 21.65 -24.37 -16.70
N ILE A 32 21.81 -23.56 -17.75
CA ILE A 32 20.68 -22.89 -18.42
C ILE A 32 19.67 -23.92 -18.95
N THR A 33 20.13 -25.01 -19.56
CA THR A 33 19.23 -26.05 -20.08
C THR A 33 18.40 -26.70 -18.97
N GLN A 34 19.00 -26.97 -17.81
CA GLN A 34 18.28 -27.49 -16.65
C GLN A 34 17.27 -26.48 -16.10
N LEU A 35 17.68 -25.21 -15.96
CA LEU A 35 16.79 -24.14 -15.47
C LEU A 35 15.60 -23.89 -16.40
N ARG A 36 15.79 -23.97 -17.72
CA ARG A 36 14.70 -23.80 -18.70
C ARG A 36 13.53 -24.74 -18.44
N GLN A 37 13.80 -25.98 -18.03
CA GLN A 37 12.75 -26.96 -17.76
C GLN A 37 11.80 -26.52 -16.65
N ARG A 38 12.28 -25.73 -15.67
CA ARG A 38 11.45 -25.18 -14.59
C ARG A 38 10.40 -24.18 -15.08
N PHE A 39 10.63 -23.58 -16.23
CA PHE A 39 9.79 -22.51 -16.75
C PHE A 39 8.90 -22.95 -17.91
N VAL A 40 8.96 -24.20 -18.37
CA VAL A 40 8.12 -24.68 -19.48
C VAL A 40 6.65 -24.76 -19.04
N GLY A 41 5.73 -24.30 -19.90
CA GLY A 41 4.28 -24.42 -19.67
C GLY A 41 3.64 -23.27 -18.90
N LEU A 42 4.38 -22.17 -18.66
CA LEU A 42 3.82 -20.95 -18.10
C LEU A 42 3.09 -20.16 -19.18
N ASP A 43 2.01 -19.48 -18.78
CA ASP A 43 1.19 -18.68 -19.68
C ASP A 43 1.92 -17.38 -20.10
N PRO A 44 2.21 -17.18 -21.41
CA PRO A 44 2.85 -15.96 -21.91
C PRO A 44 2.06 -14.67 -21.63
N ASP A 45 0.73 -14.74 -21.56
CA ASP A 45 -0.10 -13.56 -21.34
C ASP A 45 0.02 -13.08 -19.89
N LEU A 46 0.10 -14.01 -18.92
CA LEU A 46 0.40 -13.69 -17.53
C LEU A 46 1.80 -13.05 -17.37
N ILE A 47 2.80 -13.55 -18.11
CA ILE A 47 4.16 -13.01 -18.06
C ILE A 47 4.20 -11.53 -18.48
N THR A 48 3.51 -11.18 -19.56
CA THR A 48 3.56 -9.83 -20.14
C THR A 48 2.62 -8.84 -19.43
N SER A 49 1.53 -9.33 -18.84
CA SER A 49 0.57 -8.55 -18.04
C SER A 49 1.00 -8.33 -16.59
N THR A 50 2.03 -9.03 -16.11
CA THR A 50 2.53 -8.91 -14.74
C THR A 50 2.92 -7.48 -14.41
N LYS A 51 2.40 -6.97 -13.29
CA LYS A 51 2.69 -5.62 -12.81
C LYS A 51 3.80 -5.63 -11.77
N HIS A 52 4.64 -4.61 -11.83
CA HIS A 52 5.61 -4.36 -10.77
C HIS A 52 4.89 -3.78 -9.52
N PRO A 53 5.33 -4.08 -8.29
CA PRO A 53 4.73 -3.48 -7.07
C PRO A 53 4.67 -1.94 -7.10
N LEU A 54 5.69 -1.29 -7.64
CA LEU A 54 5.68 0.16 -7.90
C LEU A 54 4.64 0.65 -8.94
N GLU A 55 4.05 -0.21 -9.78
CA GLU A 55 2.99 0.17 -10.73
C GLU A 55 1.59 0.13 -10.09
N THR A 56 1.40 -0.59 -8.99
CA THR A 56 0.11 -0.58 -8.27
C THR A 56 -0.05 0.65 -7.39
N THR A 57 1.07 1.31 -7.10
CA THR A 57 1.14 2.54 -6.31
C THR A 57 1.18 3.76 -7.23
N SER A 58 0.78 4.92 -6.71
CA SER A 58 0.86 6.21 -7.43
C SER A 58 2.29 6.67 -7.74
N TYR A 59 3.31 5.89 -7.34
CA TYR A 59 4.74 6.20 -7.52
C TYR A 59 5.20 6.15 -8.98
N MET A 60 4.57 5.37 -9.86
CA MET A 60 4.96 5.28 -11.27
C MET A 60 3.80 5.59 -12.22
N LYS A 61 3.95 6.67 -12.99
CA LYS A 61 3.01 7.02 -14.08
C LYS A 61 3.19 6.15 -15.32
N ASN A 62 4.41 5.70 -15.59
CA ASN A 62 4.77 4.98 -16.80
C ASN A 62 4.94 3.49 -16.53
N MET A 63 4.21 2.68 -17.29
CA MET A 63 4.35 1.22 -17.30
C MET A 63 5.80 0.81 -17.58
N LEU A 64 6.25 -0.27 -16.93
CA LEU A 64 7.52 -0.92 -17.22
C LEU A 64 7.48 -1.55 -18.61
N ASN A 65 8.66 -1.69 -19.23
CA ASN A 65 8.73 -2.39 -20.50
C ASN A 65 8.40 -3.89 -20.32
N PRO A 66 7.98 -4.60 -21.39
CA PRO A 66 7.60 -6.01 -21.26
C PRO A 66 8.72 -6.90 -20.71
N LEU A 67 9.99 -6.61 -21.01
CA LEU A 67 11.13 -7.35 -20.46
C LEU A 67 11.23 -7.19 -18.93
N GLN A 68 11.08 -5.98 -18.41
CA GLN A 68 11.08 -5.70 -16.97
C GLN A 68 9.92 -6.41 -16.27
N ARG A 69 8.73 -6.42 -16.87
CA ARG A 69 7.56 -7.16 -16.34
C ARG A 69 7.79 -8.67 -16.31
N ALA A 70 8.36 -9.19 -17.39
CA ALA A 70 8.73 -10.59 -17.48
C ALA A 70 9.79 -10.97 -16.41
N MET A 71 10.74 -10.08 -16.13
CA MET A 71 11.70 -10.26 -15.02
C MET A 71 10.99 -10.28 -13.65
N VAL A 72 10.03 -9.38 -13.41
CA VAL A 72 9.23 -9.39 -12.17
C VAL A 72 8.47 -10.69 -12.01
N PHE A 73 7.82 -11.17 -13.08
CA PHE A 73 7.11 -12.45 -13.06
C PHE A 73 8.05 -13.60 -12.71
N CYS A 74 9.21 -13.67 -13.36
CA CYS A 74 10.22 -14.69 -13.07
C CYS A 74 10.67 -14.65 -11.59
N MET A 75 10.92 -13.46 -11.04
CA MET A 75 11.30 -13.31 -9.64
C MET A 75 10.20 -13.79 -8.69
N ASN A 76 8.95 -13.40 -8.95
CA ASN A 76 7.80 -13.83 -8.15
C ASN A 76 7.62 -15.36 -8.21
N TYR A 77 7.75 -15.95 -9.39
CA TYR A 77 7.70 -17.41 -9.58
C TYR A 77 8.82 -18.13 -8.82
N CYS A 78 10.01 -17.52 -8.71
CA CYS A 78 11.15 -18.04 -7.96
C CYS A 78 11.10 -17.74 -6.45
N GLY A 79 9.97 -17.30 -5.90
CA GLY A 79 9.83 -17.01 -4.47
C GLY A 79 10.27 -15.60 -4.06
N GLY A 80 10.20 -14.64 -5.00
CA GLY A 80 10.48 -13.22 -4.79
C GLY A 80 11.86 -12.76 -5.28
N TYR A 81 12.79 -13.68 -5.56
CA TYR A 81 14.14 -13.34 -6.03
C TYR A 81 14.61 -14.32 -7.11
N ALA A 82 15.33 -13.81 -8.12
CA ALA A 82 15.93 -14.63 -9.19
C ALA A 82 17.39 -14.23 -9.45
N SER A 83 18.21 -15.22 -9.79
CA SER A 83 19.59 -15.05 -10.25
C SER A 83 19.65 -14.64 -11.73
N ASP A 84 20.80 -14.13 -12.18
CA ASP A 84 21.03 -13.82 -13.60
C ASP A 84 20.81 -15.05 -14.51
N ASP A 85 21.16 -16.25 -14.03
CA ASP A 85 21.02 -17.52 -14.77
C ASP A 85 19.55 -17.95 -14.87
N GLU A 86 18.77 -17.77 -13.80
CA GLU A 86 17.32 -18.02 -13.82
C GLU A 86 16.62 -17.08 -14.81
N LEU A 87 17.00 -15.79 -14.83
CA LEU A 87 16.46 -14.82 -15.78
C LEU A 87 16.86 -15.11 -17.22
N GLU A 88 18.11 -15.52 -17.46
CA GLU A 88 18.59 -15.92 -18.80
C GLU A 88 17.83 -17.15 -19.31
N ALA A 89 17.67 -18.17 -18.46
CA ALA A 89 16.90 -19.36 -18.77
C ALA A 89 15.42 -19.02 -19.05
N PHE A 90 14.79 -18.22 -18.19
CA PHE A 90 13.40 -17.78 -18.37
C PHE A 90 13.21 -16.99 -19.67
N CYS A 91 14.06 -15.99 -19.93
CA CYS A 91 14.00 -15.21 -21.16
C CYS A 91 14.19 -16.11 -22.39
N SER A 92 15.07 -17.13 -22.33
CA SER A 92 15.30 -18.02 -23.48
C SER A 92 14.07 -18.86 -23.87
N VAL A 93 13.13 -19.07 -22.94
CA VAL A 93 11.86 -19.77 -23.21
C VAL A 93 10.84 -18.81 -23.81
N TYR A 94 10.69 -17.61 -23.22
CA TYR A 94 9.59 -16.70 -23.53
C TYR A 94 9.97 -15.48 -24.38
N TRP A 95 11.21 -15.40 -24.90
CA TRP A 95 11.70 -14.21 -25.59
C TRP A 95 10.79 -13.73 -26.73
N LYS A 96 10.26 -14.65 -27.54
CA LYS A 96 9.38 -14.30 -28.65
C LYS A 96 8.08 -13.63 -28.18
N ALA A 97 7.50 -14.10 -27.08
CA ALA A 97 6.30 -13.51 -26.50
C ALA A 97 6.60 -12.14 -25.88
N ILE A 98 7.71 -12.02 -25.14
CA ILE A 98 8.18 -10.76 -24.54
C ILE A 98 8.47 -9.71 -25.62
N GLU A 99 9.10 -10.12 -26.72
CA GLU A 99 9.40 -9.27 -27.87
C GLU A 99 8.13 -8.83 -28.60
N ALA A 100 7.18 -9.75 -28.81
CA ALA A 100 5.90 -9.46 -29.47
C ALA A 100 5.01 -8.51 -28.66
N ALA A 101 5.10 -8.54 -27.33
CA ALA A 101 4.38 -7.64 -26.44
C ALA A 101 4.95 -6.21 -26.41
N SER A 102 6.05 -5.94 -27.12
CA SER A 102 6.66 -4.62 -27.15
C SER A 102 6.24 -3.82 -28.38
N ASP A 103 5.52 -2.71 -28.15
CA ASP A 103 5.10 -1.78 -29.22
C ASP A 103 6.28 -1.16 -29.99
N ARG A 104 7.46 -1.12 -29.36
CA ARG A 104 8.69 -0.60 -29.94
C ARG A 104 9.75 -1.68 -29.89
N ARG A 105 10.55 -1.81 -30.96
CA ARG A 105 11.78 -2.63 -30.88
C ARG A 105 12.58 -2.16 -29.67
N MET A 106 12.82 -3.07 -28.72
CA MET A 106 13.38 -2.74 -27.39
C MET A 106 14.85 -2.21 -27.43
N GLY A 107 15.38 -1.85 -28.59
CA GLY A 107 16.78 -1.43 -28.76
C GLY A 107 17.79 -2.58 -28.61
N TYR A 108 17.36 -3.75 -28.13
CA TYR A 108 18.16 -4.95 -28.01
C TYR A 108 18.01 -5.82 -29.26
N ALA A 109 19.12 -6.22 -29.86
CA ALA A 109 19.14 -7.21 -30.93
C ALA A 109 19.26 -8.61 -30.31
N GLY A 110 18.14 -9.32 -30.18
CA GLY A 110 18.08 -10.71 -29.72
C GLY A 110 17.98 -10.89 -28.21
N LEU A 111 18.26 -12.11 -27.76
CA LEU A 111 18.04 -12.56 -26.38
C LEU A 111 18.84 -11.70 -25.37
N PRO A 112 18.21 -11.20 -24.30
CA PRO A 112 18.90 -10.48 -23.23
C PRO A 112 19.98 -11.34 -22.59
N ASN A 113 21.15 -10.76 -22.40
CA ASN A 113 22.26 -11.39 -21.69
C ASN A 113 22.44 -10.78 -20.30
N LYS A 114 23.32 -11.38 -19.49
CA LYS A 114 23.64 -10.91 -18.12
C LYS A 114 23.96 -9.41 -18.04
N ARG A 115 24.65 -8.86 -19.06
CA ARG A 115 24.96 -7.42 -19.10
C ARG A 115 23.69 -6.56 -19.17
N ILE A 116 22.70 -6.96 -19.96
CA ILE A 116 21.42 -6.24 -20.06
C ILE A 116 20.69 -6.31 -18.71
N PHE A 117 20.66 -7.45 -18.03
CA PHE A 117 20.06 -7.55 -16.70
C PHE A 117 20.74 -6.62 -15.69
N LYS A 118 22.07 -6.56 -15.66
CA LYS A 118 22.79 -5.63 -14.78
C LYS A 118 22.47 -4.16 -15.07
N ILE A 119 22.31 -3.78 -16.34
CA ILE A 119 21.85 -2.44 -16.71
C ILE A 119 20.44 -2.22 -16.15
N ILE A 120 19.52 -3.17 -16.34
CA ILE A 120 18.14 -3.05 -15.85
C ILE A 120 18.09 -2.94 -14.31
N PHE A 121 18.89 -3.72 -13.58
CA PHE A 121 18.95 -3.65 -12.12
C PHE A 121 19.46 -2.30 -11.60
N SER A 122 20.28 -1.60 -12.38
CA SER A 122 20.77 -0.27 -12.03
C SER A 122 19.75 0.85 -12.29
N ILE A 123 18.65 0.57 -13.01
CA ILE A 123 17.64 1.57 -13.33
C ILE A 123 16.89 1.99 -12.07
N LYS A 124 16.82 3.31 -11.89
CA LYS A 124 15.96 3.95 -10.89
C LYS A 124 14.84 4.70 -11.61
N LYS A 125 13.62 4.63 -11.07
CA LYS A 125 12.49 5.49 -11.49
C LYS A 125 12.11 6.39 -10.32
N ASN A 126 12.07 7.70 -10.54
CA ASN A 126 11.80 8.70 -9.49
C ASN A 126 12.74 8.56 -8.28
N GLY A 127 14.01 8.21 -8.51
CA GLY A 127 15.01 7.99 -7.46
C GLY A 127 14.93 6.62 -6.77
N VAL A 128 13.88 5.84 -7.00
CA VAL A 128 13.66 4.52 -6.38
C VAL A 128 14.18 3.41 -7.30
N PRO A 129 14.98 2.46 -6.79
CA PRO A 129 15.42 1.32 -7.59
C PRO A 129 14.23 0.43 -7.97
N LEU A 130 14.21 -0.09 -9.20
CA LEU A 130 13.19 -1.07 -9.60
C LEU A 130 13.48 -2.45 -9.00
N PHE A 131 14.74 -2.81 -8.83
CA PHE A 131 15.14 -4.12 -8.34
C PHE A 131 16.13 -3.96 -7.20
N VAL A 132 16.06 -4.85 -6.22
CA VAL A 132 16.95 -4.87 -5.05
C VAL A 132 17.69 -6.19 -4.94
N PRO A 133 18.93 -6.19 -4.43
CA PRO A 133 19.64 -7.42 -4.15
C PRO A 133 18.92 -8.23 -3.07
N CYS A 134 18.98 -9.55 -3.16
CA CYS A 134 18.45 -10.43 -2.12
C CYS A 134 19.29 -10.28 -0.84
N PRO A 135 18.66 -10.11 0.34
CA PRO A 135 19.40 -9.92 1.59
C PRO A 135 20.22 -11.15 2.01
N THR A 136 19.88 -12.34 1.50
CA THR A 136 20.56 -13.60 1.84
C THR A 136 21.47 -14.13 0.73
N ASP A 137 21.38 -13.60 -0.49
CA ASP A 137 22.12 -14.10 -1.66
C ASP A 137 22.44 -12.96 -2.64
N GLU A 138 23.68 -12.49 -2.63
CA GLU A 138 24.13 -11.38 -3.49
C GLU A 138 24.00 -11.65 -5.00
N SER A 139 23.88 -12.92 -5.40
CA SER A 139 23.71 -13.30 -6.80
C SER A 139 22.28 -13.09 -7.32
N LYS A 140 21.31 -12.87 -6.42
CA LYS A 140 19.88 -12.76 -6.75
C LYS A 140 19.35 -11.35 -6.56
N HIS A 141 18.34 -11.04 -7.37
CA HIS A 141 17.63 -9.76 -7.33
C HIS A 141 16.13 -10.02 -7.26
N GLY A 142 15.41 -9.15 -6.56
CA GLY A 142 13.95 -9.17 -6.45
C GLY A 142 13.36 -7.84 -6.88
N PRO A 143 12.04 -7.77 -7.16
CA PRO A 143 11.38 -6.51 -7.41
C PRO A 143 11.44 -5.66 -6.13
N TYR A 144 11.66 -4.36 -6.28
CA TYR A 144 11.54 -3.46 -5.15
C TYR A 144 10.07 -3.38 -4.74
N VAL A 145 9.78 -3.93 -3.56
CA VAL A 145 8.51 -3.74 -2.88
C VAL A 145 8.70 -2.55 -1.94
N PRO A 146 8.00 -1.42 -2.14
CA PRO A 146 7.97 -0.36 -1.14
C PRO A 146 7.62 -0.96 0.20
N GLN A 147 8.54 -0.88 1.16
CA GLN A 147 8.21 -1.26 2.52
C GLN A 147 7.19 -0.24 3.01
N GLN A 148 6.00 -0.71 3.39
CA GLN A 148 5.03 0.14 4.07
C GLN A 148 5.68 0.56 5.38
N LEU A 149 5.76 1.87 5.62
CA LEU A 149 6.36 2.38 6.84
C LEU A 149 5.34 2.28 7.98
N PHE A 150 5.83 2.09 9.20
CA PHE A 150 4.97 1.95 10.37
C PHE A 150 4.01 3.14 10.54
N HIS A 151 4.48 4.35 10.26
CA HIS A 151 3.66 5.57 10.34
C HIS A 151 2.62 5.68 9.24
N ASP A 152 2.84 5.04 8.08
CA ASP A 152 1.83 4.98 7.01
C ASP A 152 0.69 4.05 7.43
N ARG A 153 1.00 2.93 8.10
CA ARG A 153 -0.02 2.03 8.65
C ARG A 153 -0.94 2.72 9.66
N ILE A 154 -0.40 3.63 10.48
CA ILE A 154 -1.23 4.42 11.40
C ILE A 154 -2.23 5.29 10.62
N ILE A 155 -1.77 5.94 9.54
CA ILE A 155 -2.65 6.76 8.70
C ILE A 155 -3.70 5.89 8.00
N ASP A 156 -3.30 4.76 7.43
CA ASP A 156 -4.22 3.83 6.78
C ASP A 156 -5.26 3.26 7.76
N PHE A 157 -4.83 2.95 8.99
CA PHE A 157 -5.73 2.53 10.06
C PHE A 157 -6.77 3.63 10.37
N LEU A 158 -6.36 4.89 10.51
CA LEU A 158 -7.27 5.99 10.75
C LEU A 158 -8.18 6.32 9.55
N ARG A 159 -7.75 6.03 8.31
CA ARG A 159 -8.62 6.16 7.11
C ARG A 159 -9.78 5.17 7.13
N ILE A 160 -9.52 3.95 7.60
CA ILE A 160 -10.54 2.92 7.78
C ILE A 160 -11.50 3.33 8.90
N HIS A 161 -10.96 3.87 10.00
CA HIS A 161 -11.72 4.31 11.17
C HIS A 161 -12.13 5.79 11.07
N GLN A 162 -13.06 6.10 10.15
CA GLN A 162 -13.52 7.47 9.90
C GLN A 162 -14.04 8.20 11.15
N ASN A 163 -14.51 7.45 12.15
CA ASN A 163 -15.02 7.98 13.41
C ASN A 163 -13.93 8.33 14.44
N GLY A 164 -12.67 8.06 14.12
CA GLY A 164 -11.55 8.08 15.04
C GLY A 164 -11.35 6.75 15.75
N ALA A 165 -10.19 6.62 16.38
CA ALA A 165 -9.83 5.46 17.19
C ALA A 165 -9.07 5.88 18.45
N LYS A 166 -9.22 5.09 19.52
CA LYS A 166 -8.47 5.31 20.76
C LYS A 166 -7.01 4.88 20.59
N LEU A 167 -6.12 5.47 21.38
CA LEU A 167 -4.69 5.13 21.31
C LEU A 167 -4.41 3.64 21.51
N SER A 168 -5.07 3.03 22.49
CA SER A 168 -4.90 1.60 22.82
C SER A 168 -5.33 0.69 21.68
N GLU A 169 -6.44 1.02 21.02
CA GLU A 169 -6.98 0.29 19.87
C GLU A 169 -6.03 0.35 18.66
N ILE A 170 -5.49 1.53 18.38
CA ILE A 170 -4.49 1.69 17.30
C ILE A 170 -3.22 0.88 17.63
N ALA A 171 -2.75 0.93 18.88
CA ALA A 171 -1.56 0.21 19.30
C ALA A 171 -1.71 -1.32 19.23
N GLU A 172 -2.85 -1.85 19.69
CA GLU A 172 -3.17 -3.27 19.65
C GLU A 172 -3.21 -3.80 18.21
N ASN A 173 -3.89 -3.09 17.31
CA ASN A 173 -3.98 -3.48 15.89
C ASN A 173 -2.63 -3.39 15.16
N LEU A 174 -1.72 -2.52 15.61
CA LEU A 174 -0.41 -2.32 14.97
C LEU A 174 0.74 -3.05 15.66
N GLU A 175 0.49 -3.75 16.77
CA GLU A 175 1.49 -4.54 17.50
C GLU A 175 2.25 -5.54 16.60
N PRO A 176 1.62 -6.26 15.64
CA PRO A 176 2.35 -7.16 14.73
C PRO A 176 3.39 -6.45 13.84
N PHE A 177 3.22 -5.14 13.62
CA PHE A 177 4.06 -4.32 12.75
C PHE A 177 5.07 -3.46 13.51
N LYS A 178 5.17 -3.62 14.84
CA LYS A 178 5.99 -2.73 15.69
C LYS A 178 7.47 -2.66 15.33
N ASN A 179 8.00 -3.68 14.63
CA ASN A 179 9.40 -3.75 14.20
C ASN A 179 9.63 -3.25 12.77
N GLU A 180 8.59 -2.80 12.07
CA GLU A 180 8.74 -2.26 10.73
C GLU A 180 9.46 -0.90 10.74
N ASN A 181 10.12 -0.58 9.63
CA ASN A 181 10.82 0.68 9.45
C ASN A 181 9.87 1.90 9.56
N GLY A 182 10.38 3.04 10.04
CA GLY A 182 9.61 4.28 10.14
C GLY A 182 10.05 5.14 11.33
N PHE A 183 9.26 6.16 11.67
CA PHE A 183 9.54 7.02 12.83
C PHE A 183 9.62 6.24 14.13
N PHE A 184 10.51 6.71 15.02
CA PHE A 184 10.67 6.22 16.39
C PHE A 184 10.85 4.71 16.51
N ILE A 185 11.62 4.09 15.60
CA ILE A 185 11.89 2.64 15.62
C ILE A 185 12.56 2.17 16.91
N ASP A 186 13.28 3.06 17.59
CA ASP A 186 13.98 2.76 18.84
C ASP A 186 13.06 2.67 20.07
N LEU A 187 11.77 2.96 19.93
CA LEU A 187 10.79 2.84 21.03
C LEU A 187 10.32 1.39 21.17
N GLU A 188 10.66 0.76 22.30
CA GLU A 188 10.38 -0.66 22.57
C GLU A 188 8.90 -1.05 22.56
N THR A 189 8.02 -0.15 23.02
CA THR A 189 6.57 -0.44 23.09
C THR A 189 5.83 0.21 21.92
N CYS A 190 4.99 -0.58 21.24
CA CYS A 190 4.18 -0.13 20.11
C CYS A 190 3.33 1.08 20.49
N GLU A 191 2.68 1.06 21.66
CA GLU A 191 1.85 2.18 22.13
C GLU A 191 2.63 3.50 22.25
N ARG A 192 3.87 3.48 22.75
CA ARG A 192 4.72 4.67 22.82
C ARG A 192 5.08 5.16 21.42
N ARG A 193 5.39 4.23 20.50
CA ARG A 193 5.69 4.52 19.09
C ARG A 193 4.50 5.15 18.37
N VAL A 194 3.30 4.60 18.55
CA VAL A 194 2.04 5.14 18.01
C VAL A 194 1.76 6.52 18.59
N ARG A 195 1.86 6.70 19.92
CA ARG A 195 1.64 7.99 20.59
C ARG A 195 2.57 9.08 20.06
N ALA A 196 3.87 8.79 19.95
CA ALA A 196 4.86 9.74 19.43
C ALA A 196 4.58 10.10 17.95
N THR A 197 4.20 9.12 17.14
CA THR A 197 3.86 9.33 15.73
C THR A 197 2.59 10.15 15.55
N LEU A 198 1.53 9.87 16.32
CA LEU A 198 0.30 10.65 16.31
C LEU A 198 0.53 12.09 16.79
N PHE A 199 1.41 12.29 17.78
CA PHE A 199 1.81 13.62 18.23
C PHE A 199 2.48 14.42 17.10
N LEU A 200 3.40 13.80 16.34
CA LEU A 200 4.02 14.42 15.18
C LEU A 200 2.98 14.81 14.11
N TYR A 201 2.06 13.90 13.78
CA TYR A 201 1.00 14.18 12.82
C TYR A 201 -0.01 15.22 13.29
N ARG A 202 -0.28 15.29 14.60
CA ARG A 202 -1.08 16.36 15.22
C ARG A 202 -0.39 17.71 15.07
N HIS A 203 0.92 17.78 15.33
CA HIS A 203 1.69 19.00 15.16
C HIS A 203 1.71 19.47 13.69
N GLN A 204 1.74 18.55 12.73
CA GLN A 204 1.63 18.86 11.29
C GLN A 204 0.20 19.21 10.84
N GLY A 205 -0.80 19.02 11.70
CA GLY A 205 -2.21 19.28 11.39
C GLY A 205 -2.85 18.25 10.47
N HIS A 206 -2.32 17.03 10.40
CA HIS A 206 -2.91 15.90 9.67
C HIS A 206 -3.91 15.12 10.54
N VAL A 207 -3.65 15.04 11.84
CA VAL A 207 -4.49 14.33 12.83
C VAL A 207 -5.00 15.35 13.85
N ILE A 208 -6.25 15.18 14.27
CA ILE A 208 -6.90 15.92 15.35
C ILE A 208 -7.14 14.94 16.50
N PHE A 209 -6.92 15.41 17.73
CA PHE A 209 -7.30 14.68 18.94
C PHE A 209 -8.59 15.29 19.47
N ASP A 210 -9.64 14.49 19.54
CA ASP A 210 -10.92 14.86 20.14
C ASP A 210 -10.84 14.59 21.65
N GLU A 211 -10.83 15.64 22.46
CA GLU A 211 -10.68 15.55 23.92
C GLU A 211 -11.92 14.96 24.60
N ASP A 212 -13.11 15.12 24.01
CA ASP A 212 -14.36 14.64 24.60
C ASP A 212 -14.49 13.12 24.47
N GLN A 213 -14.00 12.58 23.34
CA GLN A 213 -14.08 11.14 23.03
C GLN A 213 -12.76 10.39 23.26
N GLU A 214 -11.67 11.13 23.51
CA GLU A 214 -10.29 10.62 23.60
C GLU A 214 -9.85 9.82 22.36
N VAL A 215 -10.26 10.26 21.18
CA VAL A 215 -9.95 9.59 19.91
C VAL A 215 -9.08 10.45 18.99
N PHE A 216 -8.25 9.78 18.19
CA PHE A 216 -7.49 10.40 17.12
C PHE A 216 -8.26 10.25 15.81
N ILE A 217 -8.46 11.36 15.09
CA ILE A 217 -9.23 11.43 13.84
C ILE A 217 -8.36 12.11 12.77
N LEU A 218 -8.41 11.64 11.52
CA LEU A 218 -7.81 12.38 10.40
C LEU A 218 -8.56 13.69 10.17
N ARG A 219 -7.82 14.78 9.95
CA ARG A 219 -8.41 16.12 9.75
C ARG A 219 -9.44 16.15 8.62
N GLU A 220 -9.22 15.40 7.55
CA GLU A 220 -10.16 15.28 6.43
C GLU A 220 -11.52 14.71 6.86
N HIS A 221 -11.54 13.69 7.72
CA HIS A 221 -12.77 13.11 8.27
C HIS A 221 -13.42 14.01 9.34
N TYR A 222 -12.61 14.74 10.11
CA TYR A 222 -13.13 15.71 11.07
C TYR A 222 -13.86 16.85 10.37
N GLN A 223 -13.32 17.36 9.25
CA GLN A 223 -13.96 18.41 8.47
C GLN A 223 -15.28 17.96 7.85
N THR A 224 -15.44 16.69 7.47
CA THR A 224 -16.74 16.19 6.98
C THR A 224 -17.78 16.05 8.08
N ARG A 225 -17.35 15.79 9.33
CA ARG A 225 -18.23 15.69 10.51
C ARG A 225 -18.66 17.05 11.05
N THR A 226 -17.69 17.96 11.13
CA THR A 226 -17.85 19.28 11.74
C THR A 226 -17.99 20.38 10.71
N ALA A 227 -18.02 20.05 9.41
CA ALA A 227 -18.62 20.93 8.43
C ALA A 227 -19.94 21.34 9.08
N PRO A 228 -20.07 22.61 9.52
CA PRO A 228 -21.36 23.06 9.97
C PRO A 228 -22.21 22.72 8.77
N SER A 229 -23.24 21.88 8.95
CA SER A 229 -24.29 21.82 7.96
C SER A 229 -24.48 23.28 7.57
N SER A 230 -24.29 23.63 6.31
CA SER A 230 -24.33 25.02 5.86
C SER A 230 -25.69 25.68 6.13
N THR A 231 -26.57 25.02 6.89
CA THR A 231 -27.51 25.64 7.81
C THR A 231 -26.78 26.66 8.69
N LEU A 232 -26.72 27.87 8.13
CA LEU A 232 -26.86 29.11 8.87
C LEU A 232 -27.60 28.82 10.19
N PRO A 233 -27.05 29.16 11.37
CA PRO A 233 -27.71 28.93 12.65
C PRO A 233 -29.20 29.24 12.54
N LYS A 234 -30.09 28.38 13.06
CA LYS A 234 -31.55 28.49 12.81
C LYS A 234 -32.10 29.92 12.99
N PHE A 235 -31.56 30.68 13.95
CA PHE A 235 -31.95 32.06 14.21
C PHE A 235 -31.54 33.09 13.15
N LEU A 236 -30.66 32.71 12.22
CA LEU A 236 -30.21 33.50 11.07
C LEU A 236 -30.92 33.11 9.77
N ILE A 237 -31.55 31.93 9.69
CA ILE A 237 -32.19 31.41 8.46
C ILE A 237 -33.27 32.39 7.94
N ASP A 238 -34.01 33.02 8.85
CA ASP A 238 -35.10 33.95 8.50
C ASP A 238 -34.65 35.42 8.38
N LEU A 239 -33.35 35.70 8.37
CA LEU A 239 -32.82 37.06 8.37
C LEU A 239 -32.62 37.54 6.92
N ASN A 240 -33.35 38.58 6.51
CA ASN A 240 -33.19 39.17 5.18
C ASN A 240 -31.99 40.12 5.14
N ILE A 241 -30.81 39.55 4.88
CA ILE A 241 -29.51 40.26 4.94
C ILE A 241 -29.40 41.36 3.86
N ASN A 242 -30.08 41.20 2.72
CA ASN A 242 -29.93 42.09 1.56
C ASN A 242 -30.36 43.54 1.82
N ASN A 243 -31.20 43.77 2.82
CA ASN A 243 -31.76 45.09 3.14
C ASN A 243 -31.23 45.68 4.46
N MET A 244 -30.19 45.07 5.05
CA MET A 244 -29.64 45.50 6.33
C MET A 244 -28.25 46.11 6.15
N THR A 245 -28.05 47.26 6.80
CA THR A 245 -26.70 47.78 7.02
C THR A 245 -25.94 46.87 8.00
N PRO A 246 -24.59 46.87 7.99
CA PRO A 246 -23.81 46.06 8.93
C PRO A 246 -24.16 46.31 10.41
N GLY A 247 -24.52 47.55 10.77
CA GLY A 247 -24.97 47.89 12.12
C GLY A 247 -26.31 47.22 12.48
N GLN A 248 -27.28 47.28 11.57
CA GLN A 248 -28.59 46.63 11.77
C GLN A 248 -28.47 45.11 11.87
N LEU A 249 -27.59 44.50 11.07
CA LEU A 249 -27.30 43.08 11.15
C LEU A 249 -26.75 42.70 12.54
N TYR A 250 -25.81 43.49 13.06
CA TYR A 250 -25.24 43.26 14.39
C TYR A 250 -26.28 43.40 15.51
N ASP A 251 -27.11 44.44 15.46
CA ASP A 251 -28.16 44.68 16.45
C ASP A 251 -29.21 43.58 16.44
N GLU A 252 -29.59 43.08 15.25
CA GLU A 252 -30.57 42.01 15.13
C GLU A 252 -30.01 40.66 15.61
N ILE A 253 -28.73 40.36 15.34
CA ILE A 253 -28.05 39.19 15.90
C ILE A 253 -28.02 39.26 17.44
N LYS A 254 -27.67 40.43 17.99
CA LYS A 254 -27.60 40.65 19.44
C LYS A 254 -28.98 40.52 20.09
N LYS A 255 -30.02 41.10 19.48
CA LYS A 255 -31.41 41.01 19.93
C LYS A 255 -31.91 39.56 19.95
N ARG A 256 -31.69 38.82 18.87
CA ARG A 256 -32.11 37.40 18.78
C ARG A 256 -31.36 36.51 19.76
N LYS A 257 -30.06 36.76 20.00
CA LYS A 257 -29.27 36.03 21.01
C LYS A 257 -29.80 36.25 22.42
N ASN A 258 -30.19 37.48 22.77
CA ASN A 258 -30.81 37.79 24.06
C ASN A 258 -32.18 37.11 24.22
N ASN A 259 -32.98 37.09 23.16
CA ASN A 259 -34.28 36.41 23.19
C ASN A 259 -34.14 34.90 23.41
N LEU A 260 -33.14 34.25 22.81
CA LEU A 260 -32.81 32.84 23.05
C LEU A 260 -32.40 32.57 24.51
N ALA A 261 -31.59 33.44 25.11
CA ALA A 261 -31.22 33.31 26.52
C ALA A 261 -32.43 33.45 27.47
N ASN A 262 -33.36 34.34 27.15
CA ASN A 262 -34.59 34.56 27.93
C ASN A 262 -35.64 33.45 27.72
N SER A 263 -35.65 32.80 26.54
CA SER A 263 -36.57 31.70 26.25
C SER A 263 -36.24 30.46 27.08
N ASN A 264 -34.95 30.15 27.26
CA ASN A 264 -34.50 28.99 28.03
C ASN A 264 -34.66 29.15 29.55
N SER A 265 -34.78 30.39 30.05
CA SER A 265 -34.99 30.65 31.48
C SER A 265 -36.46 30.53 31.90
N ASN A 266 -37.40 30.62 30.97
CA ASN A 266 -38.84 30.48 31.26
C ASN A 266 -39.39 29.06 31.08
N SER A 267 -38.69 28.17 30.36
CA SER A 267 -39.13 26.78 30.15
C SER A 267 -38.85 25.83 31.34
N GLY A 268 -38.26 26.33 32.43
CA GLY A 268 -37.88 25.52 33.60
C GLY A 268 -38.96 25.35 34.68
N ASN A 269 -40.10 26.03 34.59
CA ASN A 269 -41.05 26.12 35.72
C ASN A 269 -42.42 25.44 35.51
N GLU A 270 -42.67 24.74 34.41
CA GLU A 270 -43.99 24.13 34.15
C GLU A 270 -44.05 22.60 34.19
N ASN A 271 -42.97 21.89 34.56
CA ASN A 271 -42.98 20.41 34.63
C ASN A 271 -42.70 19.83 36.03
N GLN A 272 -43.43 20.31 37.03
CA GLN A 272 -43.67 19.59 38.28
C GLN A 272 -45.17 19.57 38.58
N ASN A 273 -45.94 18.75 37.86
CA ASN A 273 -47.23 18.20 38.31
C ASN A 273 -47.86 17.32 37.22
N ASN A 274 -47.33 16.11 37.02
CA ASN A 274 -48.09 14.92 36.65
C ASN A 274 -47.15 13.74 36.37
N SER A 275 -47.01 12.82 37.33
CA SER A 275 -47.09 11.39 37.07
C SER A 275 -46.99 10.61 38.39
N LYS A 276 -48.15 10.27 38.97
CA LYS A 276 -48.32 9.11 39.85
C LYS A 276 -49.32 8.18 39.17
N ASN A 277 -49.09 6.89 39.33
CA ASN A 277 -49.85 5.73 38.84
C ASN A 277 -49.56 5.30 37.40
N SER A 278 -48.80 4.22 37.26
CA SER A 278 -49.35 2.91 36.82
C SER A 278 -48.27 1.84 36.88
N SER A 279 -48.52 0.86 37.75
CA SER A 279 -47.80 -0.41 37.91
C SER A 279 -48.32 -1.48 36.93
N ASN A 280 -47.42 -2.41 36.59
CA ASN A 280 -47.66 -3.81 36.15
C ASN A 280 -48.41 -4.07 34.83
N LEU A 281 -47.75 -4.75 33.89
CA LEU A 281 -48.03 -6.14 33.48
C LEU A 281 -47.19 -6.59 32.28
N ASN A 282 -46.72 -7.85 32.37
CA ASN A 282 -46.41 -8.86 31.34
C ASN A 282 -45.34 -8.54 30.27
N SER A 283 -44.26 -9.31 30.11
CA SER A 283 -44.12 -10.77 29.85
C SER A 283 -44.76 -11.21 28.53
N ASN A 284 -43.92 -11.28 27.49
CA ASN A 284 -43.80 -12.33 26.47
C ASN A 284 -43.22 -11.71 25.20
N ASP A 285 -42.11 -12.27 24.72
CA ASP A 285 -42.01 -12.76 23.34
C ASP A 285 -40.62 -13.37 23.14
N GLU A 286 -40.56 -14.66 23.43
CA GLU A 286 -39.73 -15.60 22.68
C GLU A 286 -40.35 -15.72 21.28
N ASN A 287 -39.57 -15.45 20.23
CA ASN A 287 -39.58 -16.13 18.92
C ASN A 287 -38.92 -15.25 17.87
N GLU A 288 -37.65 -15.55 17.52
CA GLU A 288 -37.15 -15.48 16.13
C GLU A 288 -35.66 -15.85 16.11
N GLN A 289 -35.36 -17.16 16.09
CA GLN A 289 -34.02 -17.63 15.69
C GLN A 289 -34.05 -19.10 15.23
N VAL A 290 -34.80 -19.39 14.17
CA VAL A 290 -34.59 -20.59 13.34
C VAL A 290 -34.89 -20.23 11.88
N ASN A 291 -33.89 -19.69 11.18
CA ASN A 291 -33.86 -19.70 9.71
C ASN A 291 -32.48 -19.25 9.20
N LEU A 292 -31.47 -20.10 9.36
CA LEU A 292 -30.18 -19.95 8.69
C LEU A 292 -29.41 -21.28 8.62
N GLU A 293 -30.11 -22.38 8.30
CA GLU A 293 -29.48 -23.65 7.93
C GLU A 293 -30.34 -24.34 6.87
N LYS A 294 -30.30 -23.83 5.62
CA LYS A 294 -30.80 -24.53 4.43
C LYS A 294 -30.41 -23.82 3.13
N LYS A 295 -29.11 -23.54 2.95
CA LYS A 295 -28.54 -23.15 1.65
C LYS A 295 -27.09 -23.64 1.50
N GLU A 296 -26.87 -24.94 1.71
CA GLU A 296 -25.59 -25.59 1.36
C GLU A 296 -25.80 -27.08 1.09
N LYS A 297 -26.77 -27.44 0.24
CA LYS A 297 -26.90 -28.77 -0.38
C LYS A 297 -27.68 -28.65 -1.68
N LEU A 298 -27.08 -28.04 -2.70
CA LEU A 298 -27.51 -28.09 -4.10
C LEU A 298 -26.44 -27.36 -4.91
N ASN A 299 -25.31 -28.03 -5.16
CA ASN A 299 -24.39 -27.77 -6.28
C ASN A 299 -23.19 -28.75 -6.27
N GLU A 300 -23.46 -30.03 -6.01
CA GLU A 300 -22.54 -31.12 -6.34
C GLU A 300 -23.39 -32.23 -6.94
N ASP A 301 -23.81 -32.02 -8.18
CA ASP A 301 -24.24 -33.04 -9.14
C ASP A 301 -24.46 -32.32 -10.48
N GLN A 302 -23.37 -31.75 -11.02
CA GLN A 302 -23.22 -31.34 -12.42
C GLN A 302 -21.78 -30.85 -12.65
N GLU A 303 -20.84 -31.80 -12.73
CA GLU A 303 -19.72 -31.87 -13.71
C GLU A 303 -18.84 -33.10 -13.43
#